data_AF-A0A2H3E4G6-F1
#
_entry.id   AF-A0A2H3E4G6-F1
#
_cell.length_a   1.000
_cell.length_b   1.000
_cell.length_c   1.000
_cell.angle_alpha   90.00
_cell.angle_beta   90.00
_cell.angle_gamma   90.00
#
_symmetry.space_group_name_H-M   'P 1'
#
loop_
_entity.id
_entity.type
_entity.pdbx_description
1 polymer ?
#
loop_
_entity_poly.entity_id
_entity_poly.type
_entity_poly.pdbx_seq_one_letter_code
_entity_poly.pdbx_strand_id
1 'polypeptide(L)'
;MFGQLPPELVHVIISEFWYSEHPSQDRVIFMKTCPLVNSLWKDVFAHITSRHIFVPTKGYLLYLSSIIHKNGSLIYHLHLPHSTRTITCHVNLVDATRDAAQEPYTTLSNLPNYIGFRKCFPNITQIFLEIRCRDRRGYFLLIMPRQHHTIRTRISIALDQATTQLSVLPVDWEIVVENPEPDYIYGEHTNSS
;
A
#
# COMPACT_ATOMS: atom_id res chain seq x y z
N MET A 1 10.04 26.09 25.27
CA MET A 1 10.23 25.94 23.80
C MET A 1 10.34 24.44 23.54
N PHE A 2 9.22 23.76 23.25
CA PHE A 2 9.28 22.33 22.93
C PHE A 2 9.92 22.19 21.56
N GLY A 3 11.08 21.54 21.49
CA GLY A 3 11.94 21.49 20.30
C GLY A 3 11.25 20.78 19.15
N GLN A 4 11.28 21.39 17.97
CA GLN A 4 10.96 20.67 16.73
C GLN A 4 11.93 19.49 16.59
N LEU A 5 11.41 18.32 16.23
CA LEU A 5 12.24 17.19 15.88
C LEU A 5 13.15 17.56 14.70
N PRO A 6 14.43 17.13 14.69
CA PRO A 6 15.27 17.23 13.51
C PRO A 6 14.60 16.60 12.28
N PRO A 7 14.79 17.17 11.08
CA PRO A 7 14.25 16.63 9.82
C PRO A 7 14.53 15.14 9.61
N GLU A 8 15.70 14.67 10.05
CA GLU A 8 16.13 13.28 9.95
C GLU A 8 15.23 12.35 10.79
N LEU A 9 14.84 12.77 11.98
CA LEU A 9 13.93 12.00 12.83
C LEU A 9 12.51 11.98 12.27
N VAL A 10 12.04 13.11 11.74
CA VAL A 10 10.73 13.17 11.05
C VAL A 10 10.73 12.24 9.83
N HIS A 11 11.82 12.21 9.06
CA HIS A 11 11.98 11.29 7.94
C HIS A 11 11.91 9.83 8.35
N VAL A 12 12.64 9.44 9.41
CA VAL A 12 12.61 8.07 9.94
C VAL A 12 11.19 7.70 10.37
N ILE A 13 10.53 8.52 11.19
CA ILE A 13 9.17 8.24 11.69
C ILE A 13 8.18 8.02 10.53
N ILE A 14 8.19 8.92 9.55
CA ILE A 14 7.27 8.83 8.40
C ILE A 14 7.62 7.62 7.53
N SER A 15 8.91 7.32 7.33
CA SER A 15 9.35 6.17 6.53
C SER A 15 8.96 4.85 7.19
N GLU A 16 9.22 4.71 8.49
CA GLU A 16 8.88 3.51 9.26
C GLU A 16 7.39 3.20 9.13
N PHE A 17 6.52 4.19 9.34
CA PHE A 17 5.09 4.00 9.13
C PHE A 17 4.75 3.73 7.65
N TRP A 18 5.32 4.49 6.71
CA TRP A 18 4.89 4.41 5.31
C TRP A 18 5.19 3.06 4.67
N TYR A 19 6.37 2.50 4.93
CA TYR A 19 6.82 1.23 4.38
C TYR A 19 6.38 0.01 5.19
N SER A 20 5.99 0.20 6.45
CA SER A 20 5.36 -0.86 7.24
C SER A 20 3.99 -1.24 6.70
N GLU A 21 3.56 -2.43 7.08
CA GLU A 21 2.26 -2.95 6.70
C GLU A 21 1.17 -2.41 7.63
N HIS A 22 0.16 -1.77 7.04
CA HIS A 22 -0.94 -1.14 7.78
C HIS A 22 -2.27 -1.34 7.04
N PRO A 23 -3.38 -1.52 7.79
CA PRO A 23 -4.73 -1.44 7.24
C PRO A 23 -4.96 -0.16 6.44
N SER A 24 -5.81 -0.22 5.41
CA SER A 24 -6.16 0.93 4.59
C SER A 24 -6.70 2.11 5.41
N GLN A 25 -7.43 1.84 6.49
CA GLN A 25 -7.96 2.87 7.39
C GLN A 25 -6.85 3.66 8.09
N ASP A 26 -5.84 2.98 8.62
CA ASP A 26 -4.72 3.62 9.31
C ASP A 26 -3.88 4.46 8.34
N ARG A 27 -3.68 3.96 7.11
CA ARG A 27 -3.04 4.75 6.04
C ARG A 27 -3.85 6.01 5.72
N VAL A 28 -5.18 5.91 5.61
CA VAL A 28 -6.03 7.07 5.36
C VAL A 28 -5.94 8.11 6.48
N ILE A 29 -5.93 7.65 7.74
CA ILE A 29 -5.75 8.54 8.90
C ILE A 29 -4.40 9.24 8.79
N PHE A 30 -3.32 8.48 8.63
CA PHE A 30 -1.96 9.02 8.51
C PHE A 30 -1.81 10.03 7.36
N MET A 31 -2.34 9.70 6.17
CA MET A 31 -2.30 10.58 5.00
C MET A 31 -3.06 11.91 5.22
N LYS A 32 -4.08 11.92 6.08
CA LYS A 32 -4.84 13.12 6.41
C LYS A 32 -4.20 13.94 7.53
N THR A 33 -3.59 13.29 8.51
CA THR A 33 -3.11 13.95 9.73
C THR A 33 -1.64 14.35 9.65
N CYS A 34 -0.77 13.52 9.08
CA CYS A 34 0.68 13.76 9.01
C CYS A 34 1.03 15.11 8.34
N PRO A 35 0.43 15.47 7.18
CA PRO A 35 0.70 16.77 6.55
C PRO A 35 0.20 17.99 7.33
N LEU A 36 -0.63 17.81 8.36
CA LEU A 36 -1.23 18.89 9.15
C LEU A 36 -0.42 19.22 10.42
N VAL A 37 0.60 18.42 10.77
CA VAL A 37 1.41 18.64 11.97
C VAL A 37 2.16 19.98 11.89
N ASN A 38 2.94 20.18 10.82
CA ASN A 38 3.58 21.44 10.43
C ASN A 38 4.17 21.31 9.01
N SER A 39 4.81 22.37 8.51
CA SER A 39 5.43 22.39 7.18
C SER A 39 6.52 21.32 7.01
N LEU A 40 7.38 21.11 8.01
CA LEU A 40 8.43 20.09 7.94
C LEU A 40 7.85 18.69 7.75
N TRP A 41 6.85 18.30 8.55
CA TRP A 41 6.19 17.00 8.43
C TRP A 41 5.49 16.84 7.09
N LYS A 42 4.85 17.91 6.60
CA LYS A 42 4.22 17.93 5.28
C LYS A 42 5.22 17.71 4.16
N ASP A 43 6.35 18.42 4.17
CA ASP A 43 7.35 18.34 3.11
C ASP A 43 8.04 16.97 3.09
N VAL A 44 8.39 16.44 4.26
CA VAL A 44 8.96 15.09 4.41
C VAL A 44 7.94 14.02 4.00
N PHE A 45 6.68 14.14 4.43
CA PHE A 45 5.60 13.27 3.99
C PHE A 45 5.48 13.28 2.46
N ALA A 46 5.40 14.45 1.84
CA ALA A 46 5.24 14.59 0.41
C ALA A 46 6.42 13.98 -0.36
N HIS A 47 7.65 14.17 0.14
CA HIS A 47 8.86 13.56 -0.42
C HIS A 47 8.80 12.02 -0.42
N ILE A 48 8.47 11.42 0.72
CA ILE A 48 8.44 9.95 0.88
C ILE A 48 7.29 9.35 0.08
N THR A 49 6.08 9.86 0.31
CA THR A 49 4.84 9.24 -0.19
C THR A 49 4.59 9.48 -1.69
N SER A 50 5.23 10.49 -2.28
CA SER A 50 5.20 10.70 -3.73
C SER A 50 6.02 9.67 -4.52
N ARG A 51 7.06 9.09 -3.91
CA ARG A 51 7.94 8.08 -4.54
C ARG A 51 7.29 6.70 -4.58
N HIS A 52 6.66 6.30 -3.48
CA HIS A 52 5.99 5.01 -3.33
C HIS A 52 4.56 5.26 -2.91
N ILE A 53 3.64 5.35 -3.86
CA ILE A 53 2.25 5.73 -3.58
C ILE A 53 1.48 4.49 -3.12
N PHE A 54 0.90 4.53 -1.92
CA PHE A 54 -0.16 3.60 -1.55
C PHE A 54 -1.53 4.19 -1.91
N VAL A 55 -2.41 3.38 -2.52
CA VAL A 55 -3.76 3.80 -2.92
C VAL A 55 -4.80 3.09 -2.05
N PRO A 56 -5.20 3.70 -0.91
CA PRO A 56 -6.08 3.03 0.05
C PRO A 56 -7.57 3.14 -0.30
N THR A 57 -7.95 4.02 -1.24
CA THR A 57 -9.35 4.26 -1.61
C THR A 57 -9.48 4.67 -3.07
N LYS A 58 -10.65 4.44 -3.69
CA LYS A 58 -10.97 4.99 -5.02
C LYS A 58 -10.94 6.52 -5.03
N GLY A 59 -11.41 7.18 -3.96
CA GLY A 59 -11.37 8.64 -3.85
C GLY A 59 -9.95 9.19 -3.97
N TYR A 60 -8.97 8.47 -3.40
CA TYR A 60 -7.57 8.84 -3.53
C TYR A 60 -7.02 8.63 -4.95
N LEU A 61 -7.44 7.56 -5.64
CA LEU A 61 -7.08 7.36 -7.05
C LEU A 61 -7.60 8.51 -7.94
N LEU A 62 -8.84 8.95 -7.71
CA LEU A 62 -9.42 10.11 -8.40
C LEU A 62 -8.71 11.41 -8.04
N TYR A 63 -8.31 11.56 -6.77
CA TYR A 63 -7.48 12.69 -6.33
C TYR A 63 -6.15 12.75 -7.08
N LEU A 64 -5.44 11.62 -7.22
CA LEU A 64 -4.20 11.53 -8.00
C LEU A 64 -4.40 11.96 -9.46
N SER A 65 -5.49 11.51 -10.09
CA SER A 65 -5.84 11.96 -11.45
C SER A 65 -6.05 13.47 -11.51
N SER A 66 -6.77 14.04 -10.54
CA SER A 66 -7.07 15.47 -10.50
C SER A 66 -5.82 16.35 -10.34
N ILE A 67 -4.85 15.94 -9.52
CA ILE A 67 -3.62 16.71 -9.31
C ILE A 67 -2.68 16.65 -10.51
N ILE A 68 -2.64 15.52 -11.22
CA ILE A 68 -1.88 15.37 -12.46
C ILE A 68 -2.48 16.26 -13.54
N HIS A 69 -3.80 16.25 -13.68
CA HIS A 69 -4.49 17.08 -14.66
C HIS A 69 -4.33 18.59 -14.38
N LYS A 70 -4.43 19.01 -13.11
CA LYS A 70 -4.32 20.42 -12.72
C LYS A 70 -2.88 20.92 -12.53
N ASN A 71 -1.90 20.01 -12.63
CA ASN A 71 -0.50 20.28 -12.30
C ASN A 71 -0.33 20.98 -10.94
N GLY A 72 -1.07 20.51 -9.93
CA GLY A 72 -1.14 21.19 -8.64
C GLY A 72 -1.65 20.27 -7.54
N SER A 73 -0.90 20.20 -6.44
CA SER A 73 -1.29 19.49 -5.23
C SER A 73 -0.92 20.28 -3.99
N LEU A 74 -1.88 20.41 -3.08
CA LEU A 74 -1.65 21.01 -1.76
C LEU A 74 -0.62 20.23 -0.94
N ILE A 75 -0.52 18.92 -1.16
CA ILE A 75 0.38 18.03 -0.41
C ILE A 75 1.65 17.77 -1.22
N TYR A 76 1.50 17.41 -2.49
CA TYR A 76 2.60 16.88 -3.30
C TYR A 76 3.36 17.90 -4.14
N HIS A 77 2.98 19.17 -4.08
CA HIS A 77 3.59 20.33 -4.74
C HIS A 77 4.53 19.99 -5.93
N LEU A 78 5.86 19.96 -5.72
CA LEU A 78 6.87 19.71 -6.76
C LEU A 78 7.20 18.22 -6.98
N HIS A 79 6.70 17.33 -6.13
CA HIS A 79 7.10 15.93 -6.14
C HIS A 79 6.34 15.12 -7.19
N LEU A 80 5.05 15.37 -7.38
CA LEU A 80 4.26 14.67 -8.39
C LEU A 80 4.22 15.44 -9.72
N PRO A 81 4.18 14.73 -10.87
CA PRO A 81 4.19 13.27 -11.02
C PRO A 81 5.59 12.64 -11.09
N HIS A 82 6.65 13.44 -11.16
CA HIS A 82 7.98 12.97 -11.53
C HIS A 82 8.69 12.13 -10.45
N SER A 83 8.30 12.21 -9.19
CA SER A 83 8.93 11.43 -8.12
C SER A 83 8.40 9.99 -8.05
N THR A 84 7.22 9.71 -8.60
CA THR A 84 6.57 8.39 -8.49
C THR A 84 7.39 7.30 -9.17
N ARG A 85 7.76 6.29 -8.37
CA ARG A 85 8.44 5.07 -8.81
C ARG A 85 7.51 3.87 -8.72
N THR A 86 6.75 3.76 -7.64
CA THR A 86 5.84 2.63 -7.46
C THR A 86 4.45 3.07 -7.02
N ILE A 87 3.45 2.29 -7.42
CA ILE A 87 2.08 2.40 -6.92
C ILE A 87 1.68 1.06 -6.33
N THR A 88 1.15 1.06 -5.11
CA THR A 88 0.75 -0.14 -4.38
C THR A 88 -0.72 -0.05 -3.98
N CYS A 89 -1.49 -1.07 -4.32
CA CYS A 89 -2.81 -1.32 -3.74
C CYS A 89 -2.70 -2.52 -2.80
N HIS A 90 -2.93 -2.29 -1.51
CA HIS A 90 -2.94 -3.33 -0.49
C HIS A 90 -4.38 -3.50 0.01
N VAL A 91 -4.91 -4.71 -0.15
CA VAL A 91 -6.28 -5.09 0.23
C VAL A 91 -6.20 -6.07 1.39
N ASN A 92 -6.73 -5.70 2.55
CA ASN A 92 -6.76 -6.60 3.71
C ASN A 92 -8.19 -7.10 4.00
N LEU A 93 -8.40 -8.40 3.80
CA LEU A 93 -9.65 -9.12 4.00
C LEU A 93 -9.53 -10.22 5.08
N VAL A 94 -8.51 -10.13 5.94
CA VAL A 94 -8.32 -11.10 7.03
C VAL A 94 -9.50 -11.03 7.99
N ASP A 95 -9.77 -9.84 8.51
CA ASP A 95 -10.83 -9.58 9.50
C ASP A 95 -12.04 -8.82 8.93
N ALA A 96 -11.98 -8.39 7.68
CA ALA A 96 -13.05 -7.63 7.02
C ALA A 96 -13.60 -8.36 5.78
N THR A 97 -14.88 -8.13 5.47
CA THR A 97 -15.49 -8.61 4.22
C THR A 97 -15.21 -7.70 3.04
N ARG A 98 -14.84 -6.44 3.31
CA ARG A 98 -14.51 -5.42 2.31
C ARG A 98 -13.38 -4.54 2.83
N ASP A 99 -12.54 -4.10 1.90
CA ASP A 99 -11.49 -3.10 2.13
C ASP A 99 -11.68 -1.97 1.12
N ALA A 100 -11.48 -0.73 1.53
CA ALA A 100 -11.64 0.43 0.65
C ALA A 100 -10.65 0.43 -0.53
N ALA A 101 -9.54 -0.31 -0.41
CA ALA A 101 -8.55 -0.51 -1.46
C ALA A 101 -8.98 -1.57 -2.51
N GLN A 102 -10.08 -2.29 -2.30
CA GLN A 102 -10.57 -3.28 -3.28
C GLN A 102 -10.94 -2.63 -4.62
N GLU A 103 -11.58 -1.46 -4.58
CA GLU A 103 -11.94 -0.74 -5.81
C GLU A 103 -10.72 -0.26 -6.62
N PRO A 104 -9.73 0.44 -6.03
CA PRO A 104 -8.52 0.80 -6.78
C PRO A 104 -7.71 -0.44 -7.19
N TYR A 105 -7.64 -1.50 -6.38
CA TYR A 105 -7.03 -2.78 -6.78
C TYR A 105 -7.68 -3.30 -8.07
N THR A 106 -9.01 -3.42 -8.08
CA THR A 106 -9.77 -3.94 -9.23
C THR A 106 -9.64 -3.03 -10.44
N THR A 107 -9.60 -1.72 -10.21
CA THR A 107 -9.44 -0.72 -11.28
C THR A 107 -8.08 -0.88 -11.95
N LEU A 108 -7.00 -0.98 -11.16
CA LEU A 108 -5.65 -1.15 -11.69
C LEU A 108 -5.46 -2.52 -12.34
N SER A 109 -5.96 -3.60 -11.73
CA SER A 109 -5.84 -4.96 -12.28
C SER A 109 -6.52 -5.13 -13.64
N ASN A 110 -7.59 -4.38 -13.89
CA ASN A 110 -8.40 -4.49 -15.10
C ASN A 110 -8.06 -3.45 -16.17
N LEU A 111 -6.97 -2.67 -16.00
CA LEU A 111 -6.54 -1.74 -17.03
C LEU A 111 -6.13 -2.51 -18.30
N PRO A 112 -6.65 -2.16 -19.49
CA PRO A 112 -6.31 -2.85 -20.73
C PRO A 112 -4.83 -2.67 -21.10
N ASN A 113 -4.22 -1.56 -20.67
CA ASN A 113 -2.80 -1.28 -20.72
C ASN A 113 -2.48 -0.14 -19.74
N TYR A 114 -1.19 0.12 -19.54
CA TYR A 114 -0.69 1.15 -18.62
C TYR A 114 -0.10 2.38 -19.34
N ILE A 115 -0.36 2.56 -20.64
CA ILE A 115 0.20 3.69 -21.41
C ILE A 115 -0.25 5.03 -20.82
N GLY A 116 -1.54 5.17 -20.52
CA GLY A 116 -2.07 6.37 -19.88
C GLY A 116 -1.46 6.61 -18.51
N PHE A 117 -1.28 5.54 -17.72
CA PHE A 117 -0.64 5.60 -16.41
C PHE A 117 0.82 6.05 -16.48
N ARG A 118 1.60 5.54 -17.43
CA ARG A 118 3.00 5.95 -17.66
C ARG A 118 3.10 7.40 -18.15
N LYS A 119 2.12 7.90 -18.89
CA LYS A 119 2.05 9.33 -19.24
C LYS A 119 1.77 10.20 -18.02
N CYS A 120 0.88 9.74 -17.13
CA CYS A 120 0.57 10.42 -15.89
C CYS A 120 1.72 10.40 -14.88
N PHE A 121 2.52 9.32 -14.85
CA PHE A 121 3.66 9.13 -13.97
C PHE A 121 4.89 8.70 -14.80
N PRO A 122 5.68 9.65 -15.33
CA PRO A 122 6.72 9.34 -16.33
C PRO A 122 7.84 8.45 -15.79
N ASN A 123 8.01 8.43 -14.48
CA ASN A 123 9.10 7.74 -13.77
C ASN A 123 8.66 6.46 -13.06
N ILE A 124 7.40 6.04 -13.25
CA ILE A 124 6.86 4.82 -12.64
C ILE A 124 7.53 3.59 -13.27
N THR A 125 8.00 2.70 -12.42
CA THR A 125 8.63 1.45 -12.83
C THR A 125 7.76 0.25 -12.50
N GLN A 126 6.98 0.29 -11.42
CA GLN A 126 6.23 -0.88 -10.94
C GLN A 126 4.86 -0.54 -10.35
N ILE A 127 3.92 -1.45 -10.54
CA ILE A 127 2.65 -1.50 -9.80
C ILE A 127 2.60 -2.80 -9.00
N PHE A 128 2.24 -2.68 -7.72
CA PHE A 128 2.03 -3.81 -6.82
C PHE A 128 0.56 -3.91 -6.46
N LEU A 129 -0.01 -5.08 -6.69
CA LEU A 129 -1.38 -5.42 -6.33
C LEU A 129 -1.32 -6.55 -5.32
N GLU A 130 -1.68 -6.23 -4.08
CA GLU A 130 -1.56 -7.16 -2.95
C GLU A 130 -2.92 -7.40 -2.30
N ILE A 131 -3.26 -8.67 -2.07
CA ILE A 131 -4.43 -9.08 -1.29
C ILE A 131 -3.97 -10.00 -0.17
N ARG A 132 -4.43 -9.70 1.04
CA ARG A 132 -4.40 -10.63 2.18
C ARG A 132 -5.81 -11.08 2.49
N CYS A 133 -6.02 -12.37 2.65
CA CYS A 133 -7.31 -12.92 3.05
C CYS A 133 -7.14 -14.14 3.94
N ARG A 134 -8.10 -14.36 4.85
CA ARG A 134 -8.15 -15.61 5.60
C ARG A 134 -8.63 -16.73 4.67
N ASP A 135 -8.02 -17.91 4.74
CA ASP A 135 -8.51 -19.09 4.02
C ASP A 135 -9.86 -19.54 4.62
N ARG A 136 -10.95 -18.94 4.14
CA ARG A 136 -12.32 -19.27 4.57
C ARG A 136 -12.96 -20.35 3.70
N ARG A 137 -12.45 -20.57 2.48
CA ARG A 137 -13.01 -21.52 1.50
C ARG A 137 -12.30 -22.88 1.53
N GLY A 138 -11.17 -22.95 2.23
CA GLY A 138 -10.49 -24.19 2.49
C GLY A 138 -9.73 -24.75 1.31
N TYR A 139 -9.26 -23.88 0.41
CA TYR A 139 -8.42 -24.30 -0.71
C TYR A 139 -7.14 -24.99 -0.21
N PHE A 140 -6.67 -24.66 1.01
CA PHE A 140 -5.51 -25.30 1.64
C PHE A 140 -5.86 -26.26 2.80
N LEU A 141 -7.16 -26.50 3.08
CA LEU A 141 -7.58 -27.44 4.15
C LEU A 141 -7.11 -28.87 3.88
N LEU A 142 -6.88 -29.23 2.62
CA LEU A 142 -6.38 -30.56 2.23
C LEU A 142 -4.90 -30.78 2.60
N ILE A 143 -4.14 -29.71 2.82
CA ILE A 143 -2.69 -29.78 3.08
C ILE A 143 -2.40 -29.52 4.55
N MET A 144 -3.13 -28.60 5.21
CA MET A 144 -2.92 -28.24 6.62
C MET A 144 -4.26 -28.06 7.37
N PRO A 145 -4.83 -29.12 7.97
CA PRO A 145 -6.24 -29.14 8.40
C PRO A 145 -6.57 -28.45 9.73
N ARG A 146 -5.67 -27.68 10.35
CA ARG A 146 -5.86 -27.22 11.76
C ARG A 146 -5.49 -25.77 12.09
N GLN A 147 -5.20 -24.91 11.11
CA GLN A 147 -4.80 -23.53 11.37
C GLN A 147 -5.59 -22.53 10.51
N HIS A 148 -5.92 -21.37 11.09
CA HIS A 148 -6.47 -20.24 10.34
C HIS A 148 -5.37 -19.62 9.50
N HIS A 149 -5.15 -20.10 8.28
CA HIS A 149 -4.13 -19.55 7.41
C HIS A 149 -4.53 -18.18 6.88
N THR A 150 -3.57 -17.25 6.88
CA THR A 150 -3.66 -16.03 6.09
C THR A 150 -2.93 -16.27 4.78
N ILE A 151 -3.61 -16.06 3.66
CA ILE A 151 -3.01 -16.12 2.34
C ILE A 151 -2.71 -14.69 1.93
N ARG A 152 -1.46 -14.44 1.56
CA ARG A 152 -1.02 -13.20 0.91
C ARG A 152 -0.70 -13.51 -0.54
N THR A 153 -1.32 -12.77 -1.45
CA THR A 153 -0.99 -12.81 -2.87
C THR A 153 -0.49 -11.44 -3.30
N ARG A 154 0.62 -11.41 -4.04
CA ARG A 154 1.20 -10.19 -4.59
C ARG A 154 1.43 -10.36 -6.09
N ILE A 155 0.87 -9.44 -6.86
CA ILE A 155 1.10 -9.33 -8.30
C ILE A 155 1.96 -8.08 -8.53
N SER A 156 3.09 -8.26 -9.19
CA SER A 156 4.04 -7.20 -9.51
C SER A 156 4.07 -6.98 -11.03
N ILE A 157 3.77 -5.77 -11.47
CA ILE A 157 3.68 -5.41 -12.89
C ILE A 157 4.82 -4.45 -13.21
N ALA A 158 5.79 -4.90 -14.02
CA ALA A 158 6.95 -4.09 -14.42
C ALA A 158 6.61 -3.21 -15.64
N LEU A 159 6.61 -1.88 -15.44
CA LEU A 159 6.21 -0.87 -16.43
C LEU A 159 7.38 -0.29 -17.22
N ASP A 160 8.59 -0.38 -16.69
CA ASP A 160 9.84 0.10 -17.30
C ASP A 160 10.39 -0.84 -18.38
N GLN A 161 10.00 -2.12 -18.33
CA GLN A 161 10.45 -3.16 -19.27
C GLN A 161 9.57 -3.26 -20.54
N ALA A 162 8.51 -2.45 -20.65
CA ALA A 162 7.71 -2.36 -21.87
C ALA A 162 8.41 -1.57 -22.97
N THR A 163 9.05 -2.30 -23.88
CA THR A 163 9.80 -1.77 -25.04
C THR A 163 8.92 -1.33 -26.21
N THR A 164 7.62 -1.66 -26.24
CA THR A 164 6.69 -1.27 -27.32
C THR A 164 5.27 -0.97 -26.82
N GLN A 165 4.46 -0.23 -27.59
CA GLN A 165 3.09 0.17 -27.22
C GLN A 165 2.12 -1.03 -27.00
N LEU A 166 2.49 -2.23 -27.42
CA LEU A 166 1.68 -3.46 -27.33
C LEU A 166 2.41 -4.59 -26.59
N SER A 167 3.53 -4.32 -25.90
CA SER A 167 4.27 -5.37 -25.19
C SER A 167 3.46 -5.91 -24.01
N VAL A 168 3.32 -7.24 -23.93
CA VAL A 168 2.88 -7.95 -22.73
C VAL A 168 3.82 -7.55 -21.59
N LEU A 169 3.29 -6.90 -20.56
CA LEU A 169 4.09 -6.47 -19.41
C LEU A 169 4.53 -7.70 -18.61
N PRO A 170 5.78 -7.75 -18.11
CA PRO A 170 6.20 -8.77 -17.17
C PRO A 170 5.33 -8.68 -15.92
N VAL A 171 4.68 -9.80 -15.59
CA VAL A 171 3.89 -9.96 -14.38
C VAL A 171 4.53 -11.08 -13.56
N ASP A 172 4.94 -10.74 -12.35
CA ASP A 172 5.36 -11.69 -11.34
C ASP A 172 4.22 -11.91 -10.34
N TRP A 173 3.98 -13.16 -9.94
CA TRP A 173 2.90 -13.53 -9.04
C TRP A 173 3.43 -14.41 -7.91
N GLU A 174 3.44 -13.83 -6.71
CA GLU A 174 3.86 -14.47 -5.48
C GLU A 174 2.63 -14.83 -4.62
N ILE A 175 2.62 -16.04 -4.05
CA ILE A 175 1.62 -16.50 -3.08
C ILE A 175 2.36 -17.01 -1.84
N VAL A 176 2.05 -16.40 -0.69
CA VAL A 176 2.61 -16.75 0.61
C VAL A 176 1.48 -17.22 1.52
N VAL A 177 1.68 -18.36 2.18
CA VAL A 177 0.79 -18.85 3.23
C VAL A 177 1.43 -18.51 4.57
N GLU A 178 0.83 -17.58 5.28
CA GLU A 178 1.25 -17.15 6.61
C GLU A 178 0.56 -18.05 7.64
N ASN A 179 1.36 -18.70 8.48
CA ASN A 179 0.87 -19.48 9.60
C ASN A 179 0.67 -18.53 10.80
N PRO A 180 -0.51 -18.49 11.44
CA PRO A 180 -0.62 -17.81 12.73
C PRO A 180 0.41 -18.42 13.69
N GLU A 181 1.23 -17.58 14.32
CA GLU A 181 2.03 -18.02 15.46
C GLU A 181 1.09 -18.66 16.49
N PRO A 182 1.49 -19.76 17.15
CA PRO A 182 0.67 -20.36 18.19
C PRO A 182 0.40 -19.31 19.27
N ASP A 183 -0.87 -19.10 19.60
CA ASP A 183 -1.26 -18.30 20.77
C ASP A 183 -0.51 -18.87 21.98
N TYR A 184 0.51 -18.16 22.46
CA TYR A 184 1.11 -18.49 23.74
C TYR A 184 0.05 -18.23 24.82
N ILE A 185 -0.60 -19.30 25.27
CA ILE A 185 -1.49 -19.29 26.43
C ILE A 185 -0.67 -18.80 27.62
N TYR A 186 -0.91 -17.56 28.06
CA TYR A 186 -0.47 -17.09 29.36
C TYR A 186 -1.01 -18.06 30.42
N GLY A 187 -0.09 -18.67 31.16
CA GLY A 187 -0.38 -19.79 32.04
C GLY A 187 -1.55 -19.54 32.98
N GLU A 188 -2.43 -20.53 33.09
CA GLU A 188 -3.34 -20.67 34.21
C GLU A 188 -2.51 -20.63 35.51
N HIS A 189 -2.66 -19.56 36.28
CA HIS A 189 -2.38 -19.63 37.71
C HIS A 189 -3.41 -20.54 38.34
N THR A 190 -3.02 -21.80 38.52
CA THR A 190 -3.64 -22.70 39.48
C THR A 190 -3.37 -22.16 40.88
N ASN A 191 -4.25 -21.28 41.36
CA ASN A 191 -4.32 -20.97 42.79
C ASN A 191 -4.80 -22.24 43.51
N SER A 192 -3.83 -22.96 44.06
CA SER A 192 -4.04 -24.02 45.04
C SER A 192 -3.47 -23.54 46.38
N SER A 193 -4.37 -23.02 47.22
CA SER A 193 -4.28 -23.01 48.69
C SER A 193 -5.51 -22.36 49.28
#